data_AF-A0AAV5JTB9-F1
#
_entry.id   AF-A0AAV5JTB9-F1
#
_cell.length_a   1.000
_cell.length_b   1.000
_cell.length_c   1.000
_cell.angle_alpha   90.00
_cell.angle_beta   90.00
_cell.angle_gamma   90.00
#
_symmetry.space_group_name_H-M   'P 1'
#
loop_
_entity.id
_entity.type
_entity.pdbx_description
1 polymer ?
#
loop_
_entity_poly.entity_id
_entity_poly.type
_entity_poly.pdbx_seq_one_letter_code
_entity_poly.pdbx_strand_id
1 'polypeptide(L)'
;MASCPSFSVVFLATASLLLTGHATARNLEESYDLCQNADFKDLCRNTIQGTNDPNAAVEMSINKLITKTENVKKVDERVSKQPKMSACSSNYDSAINNLKKALESVKQKDKQALMTALSHVVEDYSTCDDMVADGPLKSPLGSSNQDMIQMVSNILALATMIKF
;
A
#
# COMPACT_ATOMS: atom_id res chain seq x y z
N MET A 1 84.42 -17.12 -15.68
CA MET A 1 84.61 -16.05 -16.68
C MET A 1 83.97 -16.56 -17.97
N ALA A 2 83.07 -15.90 -18.70
CA ALA A 2 82.45 -14.58 -18.65
C ALA A 2 81.12 -14.72 -19.43
N SER A 3 80.01 -14.23 -18.89
CA SER A 3 79.26 -13.06 -19.39
C SER A 3 78.42 -13.29 -20.66
N CYS A 4 77.09 -13.22 -20.49
CA CYS A 4 76.10 -12.98 -21.55
C CYS A 4 76.31 -11.63 -22.25
N PRO A 5 75.64 -11.43 -23.40
CA PRO A 5 74.58 -10.43 -23.36
C PRO A 5 73.27 -10.84 -24.04
N SER A 6 72.25 -10.08 -23.66
CA SER A 6 70.81 -10.23 -23.87
C SER A 6 70.28 -9.55 -25.15
N PHE A 7 68.94 -9.54 -25.24
CA PHE A 7 68.00 -8.75 -26.08
C PHE A 7 67.44 -9.52 -27.30
N SER A 8 66.14 -9.56 -27.60
CA SER A 8 64.94 -9.05 -26.93
C SER A 8 63.68 -9.57 -27.66
N VAL A 9 62.58 -9.75 -26.91
CA VAL A 9 61.15 -9.75 -27.27
C VAL A 9 60.69 -10.28 -28.63
N VAL A 10 59.83 -11.33 -28.61
CA VAL A 10 58.44 -11.20 -29.09
C VAL A 10 57.53 -12.08 -28.22
N PHE A 11 56.60 -11.42 -27.55
CA PHE A 11 55.47 -12.00 -26.82
C PHE A 11 54.55 -12.79 -27.76
N LEU A 12 54.26 -14.05 -27.43
CA LEU A 12 53.04 -14.71 -27.87
C LEU A 12 52.28 -15.13 -26.62
N ALA A 13 51.57 -14.15 -26.04
CA ALA A 13 50.55 -14.41 -25.04
C ALA A 13 49.40 -15.14 -25.72
N THR A 14 49.29 -16.45 -25.48
CA THR A 14 48.08 -17.21 -25.77
C THR A 14 46.98 -16.66 -24.86
N ALA A 15 46.11 -15.83 -25.41
CA ALA A 15 44.89 -15.39 -24.76
C ALA A 15 43.95 -16.59 -24.63
N SER A 16 44.03 -17.30 -23.50
CA SER A 16 42.98 -18.20 -23.05
C SER A 16 41.74 -17.35 -22.78
N LEU A 17 40.78 -17.36 -23.71
CA LEU A 17 39.42 -16.87 -23.49
C LEU A 17 38.77 -17.72 -22.40
N LEU A 18 39.01 -17.37 -21.13
CA LEU A 18 38.15 -17.77 -20.03
C LEU A 18 36.84 -17.01 -20.22
N LEU A 19 35.84 -17.69 -20.79
CA LEU A 19 34.45 -17.30 -20.67
C LEU A 19 34.09 -17.34 -19.18
N THR A 20 34.37 -16.26 -18.46
CA THR A 20 33.71 -15.95 -17.20
C THR A 20 32.26 -15.63 -17.51
N GLY A 21 31.48 -16.68 -17.71
CA GLY A 21 30.04 -16.62 -17.55
C GLY A 21 29.80 -16.16 -16.12
N HIS A 22 29.64 -14.86 -15.94
CA HIS A 22 29.04 -14.29 -14.76
C HIS A 22 27.59 -14.77 -14.78
N ALA A 23 27.36 -15.98 -14.29
CA ALA A 23 26.10 -16.27 -13.64
C ALA A 23 26.01 -15.25 -12.51
N THR A 24 25.41 -14.12 -12.81
CA THR A 24 24.77 -13.31 -11.79
C THR A 24 23.78 -14.27 -11.16
N ALA A 25 24.18 -14.86 -10.04
CA ALA A 25 23.23 -15.37 -9.07
C ALA A 25 22.36 -14.16 -8.75
N ARG A 26 21.27 -14.01 -9.51
CA ARG A 26 20.12 -13.27 -9.04
C ARG A 26 19.75 -14.02 -7.78
N ASN A 27 20.06 -13.42 -6.64
CA ASN A 27 19.34 -13.74 -5.42
C ASN A 27 17.87 -13.58 -5.82
N LEU A 28 17.20 -14.68 -6.15
CA LEU A 28 15.77 -14.78 -6.02
C LEU A 28 15.56 -14.69 -4.52
N GLU A 29 15.62 -13.46 -3.97
CA GLU A 29 14.74 -13.15 -2.87
C GLU A 29 13.37 -13.60 -3.37
N GLU A 30 12.82 -14.64 -2.75
CA GLU A 30 11.40 -14.93 -2.90
C GLU A 30 10.67 -13.63 -2.55
N SER A 31 10.27 -12.89 -3.58
CA SER A 31 9.47 -11.70 -3.45
C SER A 31 8.15 -12.16 -2.86
N TYR A 32 8.05 -12.10 -1.54
CA TYR A 32 6.85 -12.47 -0.82
C TYR A 32 5.75 -11.47 -1.18
N ASP A 33 4.69 -11.94 -1.84
CA ASP A 33 3.54 -11.11 -2.20
C ASP A 33 2.75 -10.77 -0.93
N LEU A 34 2.96 -9.56 -0.40
CA LEU A 34 2.24 -9.07 0.79
C LEU A 34 0.70 -9.11 0.60
N CYS A 35 0.21 -9.11 -0.64
CA CYS A 35 -1.21 -9.10 -0.96
C CYS A 35 -1.81 -10.51 -1.13
N GLN A 36 -1.05 -11.59 -0.91
CA GLN A 36 -1.53 -12.95 -1.14
C GLN A 36 -2.78 -13.31 -0.31
N ASN A 37 -2.87 -12.78 0.91
CA ASN A 37 -3.96 -13.00 1.86
C ASN A 37 -4.98 -11.85 1.92
N ALA A 38 -4.84 -10.85 1.05
CA ALA A 38 -5.80 -9.77 0.95
C ALA A 38 -7.06 -10.22 0.19
N ASP A 39 -8.24 -9.76 0.63
CA ASP A 39 -9.51 -10.07 -0.06
C ASP A 39 -9.52 -9.46 -1.47
N PHE A 40 -8.94 -8.26 -1.63
CA PHE A 40 -8.90 -7.53 -2.90
C PHE A 40 -7.45 -7.41 -3.39
N LYS A 41 -6.88 -8.54 -3.84
CA LYS A 41 -5.44 -8.68 -4.18
C LYS A 41 -4.93 -7.65 -5.17
N ASP A 42 -5.64 -7.42 -6.27
CA ASP A 42 -5.18 -6.47 -7.29
C ASP A 42 -5.24 -5.02 -6.79
N LEU A 43 -6.26 -4.67 -6.02
CA LEU A 43 -6.35 -3.38 -5.35
C LEU A 43 -5.20 -3.18 -4.35
N CYS A 44 -4.85 -4.23 -3.60
CA CYS A 44 -3.72 -4.23 -2.67
C CYS A 44 -2.40 -3.99 -3.44
N ARG A 45 -2.11 -4.79 -4.47
CA ARG A 45 -0.86 -4.68 -5.26
C ARG A 45 -0.71 -3.29 -5.91
N ASN A 46 -1.79 -2.77 -6.48
CA ASN A 46 -1.84 -1.43 -7.07
C ASN A 46 -1.70 -0.30 -6.03
N THR A 47 -1.91 -0.60 -4.75
CA THR A 47 -1.81 0.37 -3.66
C THR A 47 -0.42 0.40 -3.04
N ILE A 48 0.17 -0.76 -2.80
CA ILE A 48 1.48 -0.86 -2.13
C ILE A 48 2.67 -0.71 -3.09
N GLN A 49 2.41 -0.59 -4.41
CA GLN A 49 3.39 -0.30 -5.46
C GLN A 49 4.64 -1.20 -5.43
N GLY A 50 4.47 -2.47 -5.05
CA GLY A 50 5.55 -3.45 -5.03
C GLY A 50 6.52 -3.37 -3.85
N THR A 51 6.19 -2.63 -2.79
CA THR A 51 6.95 -2.72 -1.54
C THR A 51 6.84 -4.12 -0.93
N ASN A 52 7.94 -4.59 -0.34
CA ASN A 52 8.01 -5.86 0.40
C ASN A 52 8.10 -5.64 1.92
N ASP A 53 8.04 -4.39 2.39
CA ASP A 53 7.98 -4.05 3.83
C ASP A 53 6.51 -3.92 4.29
N PRO A 54 6.02 -4.78 5.21
CA PRO A 54 4.67 -4.68 5.76
C PRO A 54 4.34 -3.32 6.41
N ASN A 55 5.30 -2.67 7.08
CA ASN A 55 5.06 -1.37 7.70
C ASN A 55 4.82 -0.31 6.63
N ALA A 56 5.73 -0.21 5.65
CA ALA A 56 5.57 0.67 4.51
C ALA A 56 4.27 0.38 3.75
N ALA A 57 3.92 -0.88 3.54
CA ALA A 57 2.68 -1.28 2.86
C ALA A 57 1.42 -0.74 3.56
N VAL A 58 1.36 -0.86 4.89
CA VAL A 58 0.24 -0.33 5.69
C VAL A 58 0.22 1.20 5.66
N GLU A 59 1.36 1.86 5.88
CA GLU A 59 1.43 3.33 5.86
C GLU A 59 1.05 3.91 4.50
N MET A 60 1.55 3.34 3.40
CA MET A 60 1.20 3.75 2.04
C MET A 60 -0.30 3.58 1.78
N SER A 61 -0.87 2.43 2.20
CA SER A 61 -2.29 2.13 2.01
C SER A 61 -3.18 3.07 2.81
N ILE A 62 -2.83 3.36 4.07
CA ILE A 62 -3.56 4.32 4.91
C ILE A 62 -3.50 5.73 4.31
N ASN A 63 -2.31 6.20 3.91
CA ASN A 63 -2.17 7.53 3.29
C ASN A 63 -2.99 7.65 1.99
N LYS A 64 -2.97 6.61 1.14
CA LYS A 64 -3.79 6.58 -0.07
C LYS A 64 -5.28 6.64 0.26
N LEU A 65 -5.72 5.94 1.30
CA LEU A 65 -7.10 5.94 1.75
C LEU A 65 -7.52 7.31 2.34
N ILE A 66 -6.64 7.98 3.10
CA ILE A 66 -6.88 9.36 3.56
C ILE A 66 -7.13 10.27 2.36
N THR A 67 -6.25 10.27 1.36
CA THR A 67 -6.43 11.08 0.15
C THR A 67 -7.73 10.76 -0.59
N LYS A 68 -8.08 9.47 -0.72
CA LYS A 68 -9.35 9.07 -1.34
C LYS A 68 -10.55 9.60 -0.54
N THR A 69 -10.51 9.46 0.79
CA THR A 69 -11.58 9.92 1.69
C THR A 69 -11.78 11.43 1.59
N GLU A 70 -10.70 12.21 1.60
CA GLU A 70 -10.76 13.66 1.44
C GLU A 70 -11.37 14.07 0.09
N ASN A 71 -11.06 13.33 -0.98
CA ASN A 71 -11.63 13.59 -2.30
C ASN A 71 -13.12 13.24 -2.37
N VAL A 72 -13.53 12.11 -1.79
CA VAL A 72 -14.93 11.70 -1.70
C VAL A 72 -15.72 12.67 -0.83
N LYS A 73 -15.16 13.14 0.30
CA LYS A 73 -15.77 14.17 1.15
C LYS A 73 -16.07 15.46 0.37
N LYS A 74 -15.14 15.93 -0.47
CA LYS A 74 -15.38 17.10 -1.33
C LYS A 74 -16.52 16.87 -2.33
N VAL A 75 -16.73 15.64 -2.78
CA VAL A 75 -17.88 15.29 -3.64
C VAL A 75 -19.15 15.30 -2.81
N ASP A 76 -19.15 14.70 -1.62
CA ASP A 76 -20.27 14.72 -0.66
C ASP A 76 -20.72 16.15 -0.33
N GLU A 77 -19.80 17.05 0.01
CA GLU A 77 -20.09 18.46 0.28
C GLU A 77 -20.72 19.20 -0.91
N ARG A 78 -20.54 18.71 -2.14
CA ARG A 78 -21.19 19.27 -3.33
C ARG A 78 -22.56 18.67 -3.56
N VAL A 79 -22.72 17.35 -3.40
CA VAL A 79 -23.98 16.66 -3.68
C VAL A 79 -25.00 16.83 -2.55
N SER A 80 -24.56 16.90 -1.29
CA SER A 80 -25.40 17.12 -0.11
C SER A 80 -26.09 18.49 -0.08
N LYS A 81 -25.63 19.45 -0.90
CA LYS A 81 -26.32 20.73 -1.11
C LYS A 81 -27.63 20.57 -1.90
N GLN A 82 -27.82 19.45 -2.59
CA GLN A 82 -29.05 19.18 -3.32
C GLN A 82 -30.13 18.66 -2.36
N PRO A 83 -31.39 19.10 -2.52
CA PRO A 83 -32.48 18.60 -1.69
C PRO A 83 -32.57 17.08 -1.75
N LYS A 84 -32.76 16.46 -0.58
CA LYS A 84 -32.96 15.00 -0.43
C LYS A 84 -31.72 14.13 -0.67
N MET A 85 -30.52 14.71 -0.69
CA MET A 85 -29.26 13.96 -0.66
C MET A 85 -28.76 13.78 0.77
N SER A 86 -28.41 12.55 1.16
CA SER A 86 -27.78 12.27 2.45
C SER A 86 -26.38 12.88 2.51
N ALA A 87 -25.98 13.37 3.68
CA ALA A 87 -24.66 13.94 3.92
C ALA A 87 -23.81 12.97 4.74
N CYS A 88 -22.61 12.67 4.26
CA CYS A 88 -21.66 11.76 4.92
C CYS A 88 -20.43 12.46 5.50
N SER A 89 -20.36 13.79 5.40
CA SER A 89 -19.19 14.59 5.77
C SER A 89 -18.66 14.29 7.17
N SER A 90 -19.53 14.11 8.18
CA SER A 90 -19.14 13.74 9.54
C SER A 90 -18.50 12.35 9.62
N ASN A 91 -19.02 11.37 8.88
CA ASN A 91 -18.46 10.03 8.82
C ASN A 91 -17.09 10.04 8.14
N TYR A 92 -16.92 10.83 7.07
CA TYR A 92 -15.62 10.97 6.43
C TYR A 92 -14.59 11.68 7.32
N ASP A 93 -15.00 12.68 8.11
CA ASP A 93 -14.12 13.30 9.10
C ASP A 93 -13.70 12.33 10.21
N SER A 94 -14.64 11.53 10.72
CA SER A 94 -14.33 10.44 11.67
C SER A 94 -13.36 9.43 11.07
N ALA A 95 -13.61 8.99 9.83
CA ALA A 95 -12.75 8.04 9.12
C ALA A 95 -11.32 8.59 8.97
N ILE A 96 -11.17 9.86 8.53
CA ILE A 96 -9.85 10.50 8.41
C ILE A 96 -9.14 10.56 9.76
N ASN A 97 -9.86 10.91 10.83
CA ASN A 97 -9.28 10.95 12.18
C ASN A 97 -8.84 9.56 12.66
N ASN A 98 -9.64 8.52 12.41
CA ASN A 98 -9.29 7.15 12.74
C ASN A 98 -8.11 6.62 11.89
N LEU A 99 -8.02 6.99 10.61
CA LEU A 99 -6.86 6.69 9.76
C LEU A 99 -5.58 7.35 10.26
N LYS A 100 -5.65 8.61 10.74
CA LYS A 100 -4.50 9.28 11.36
C LYS A 100 -4.07 8.60 12.67
N LYS A 101 -5.04 8.16 13.49
CA LYS A 101 -4.74 7.34 14.68
C LYS A 101 -4.08 6.02 14.30
N ALA A 102 -4.55 5.36 13.24
CA ALA A 102 -3.93 4.13 12.74
C ALA A 102 -2.45 4.34 12.35
N LEU A 103 -2.11 5.43 11.65
CA LEU A 103 -0.70 5.78 11.37
C LEU A 103 0.12 5.97 12.65
N GLU A 104 -0.45 6.61 13.66
CA GLU A 104 0.24 6.80 14.94
C GLU A 104 0.43 5.47 15.69
N SER A 105 -0.56 4.59 15.68
CA SER A 105 -0.46 3.25 16.24
C SER A 105 0.62 2.40 15.57
N VAL A 106 0.85 2.55 14.27
CA VAL A 106 1.99 1.92 13.58
C VAL A 106 3.31 2.38 14.19
N LYS A 107 3.50 3.69 14.40
CA LYS A 107 4.73 4.27 14.99
C LYS A 107 4.93 3.87 16.45
N GLN A 108 3.85 3.86 17.22
CA GLN A 108 3.87 3.49 18.64
C GLN A 108 3.95 1.99 18.87
N LYS A 109 3.90 1.21 17.79
CA LYS A 109 3.87 -0.24 17.80
C LYS A 109 2.69 -0.86 18.56
N ASP A 110 1.54 -0.19 18.51
CA ASP A 110 0.32 -0.62 19.18
C ASP A 110 -0.62 -1.33 18.19
N LYS A 111 -0.49 -2.66 18.13
CA LYS A 111 -1.33 -3.51 17.28
C LYS A 111 -2.81 -3.37 17.61
N GLN A 112 -3.17 -3.31 18.88
CA GLN A 112 -4.58 -3.31 19.28
C GLN A 112 -5.25 -1.98 18.92
N ALA A 113 -4.55 -0.87 19.14
CA ALA A 113 -5.02 0.44 18.72
C ALA A 113 -5.11 0.56 17.20
N LEU A 114 -4.14 -0.01 16.45
CA LEU A 114 -4.19 -0.04 14.99
C LEU A 114 -5.45 -0.77 14.49
N MET A 115 -5.70 -2.00 14.97
CA MET A 115 -6.84 -2.80 14.53
C MET A 115 -8.18 -2.16 14.93
N THR A 116 -8.26 -1.58 16.12
CA THR A 116 -9.45 -0.84 16.59
C THR A 116 -9.72 0.37 15.71
N ALA A 117 -8.69 1.19 15.44
CA ALA A 117 -8.83 2.37 14.61
C ALA A 117 -9.30 2.01 13.19
N LEU A 118 -8.72 0.98 12.57
CA LEU A 118 -9.13 0.50 11.25
C LEU A 118 -10.57 -0.05 11.24
N SER A 119 -11.00 -0.72 12.32
CA SER A 119 -12.37 -1.22 12.43
C SER A 119 -13.39 -0.07 12.47
N HIS A 120 -13.10 0.99 13.22
CA HIS A 120 -13.95 2.20 13.20
C HIS A 120 -14.01 2.85 11.81
N VAL A 121 -12.92 2.81 11.02
CA VAL A 121 -12.96 3.33 9.64
C VAL A 121 -13.95 2.52 8.79
N VAL A 122 -14.05 1.20 8.96
CA VAL A 122 -15.07 0.38 8.28
C VAL A 122 -16.48 0.81 8.68
N GLU A 123 -16.71 1.03 9.98
CA GLU A 123 -18.00 1.47 10.51
C GLU A 123 -18.39 2.85 9.97
N ASP A 124 -17.44 3.78 9.93
CA ASP A 124 -17.63 5.14 9.41
C ASP A 124 -18.12 5.09 7.94
N TYR A 125 -17.47 4.29 7.08
CA TYR A 125 -17.88 4.15 5.68
C TYR A 125 -19.19 3.37 5.52
N SER A 126 -19.39 2.29 6.29
CA SER A 126 -20.61 1.48 6.21
C SER A 126 -21.84 2.27 6.64
N THR A 127 -21.71 3.07 7.70
CA THR A 127 -22.78 3.98 8.14
C THR A 127 -23.15 4.98 7.04
N CYS A 128 -22.16 5.55 6.35
CA CYS A 128 -22.44 6.43 5.21
C CYS A 128 -23.09 5.67 4.05
N ASP A 129 -22.68 4.43 3.79
CA ASP A 129 -23.27 3.61 2.74
C ASP A 129 -24.75 3.33 3.01
N ASP A 130 -25.09 2.97 4.25
CA ASP A 130 -26.48 2.77 4.70
C ASP A 130 -27.29 4.06 4.54
N MET A 131 -26.76 5.21 4.98
CA MET A 131 -27.41 6.52 4.82
C MET A 131 -27.68 6.87 3.35
N VAL A 132 -26.79 6.47 2.45
CA VAL A 132 -26.93 6.68 1.01
C VAL A 132 -27.93 5.70 0.39
N ALA A 133 -27.93 4.44 0.82
CA ALA A 133 -28.82 3.40 0.33
C ALA A 133 -30.28 3.64 0.75
N ASP A 134 -30.49 4.12 1.98
CA ASP A 134 -31.80 4.50 2.52
C ASP A 134 -32.28 5.88 2.01
N GLY A 135 -31.41 6.61 1.33
CA GLY A 135 -31.70 7.88 0.73
C GLY A 135 -32.74 7.77 -0.39
N PRO A 136 -33.57 8.81 -0.61
CA PRO A 136 -34.60 8.79 -1.66
C PRO A 136 -34.04 8.90 -3.08
N LEU A 137 -32.73 9.16 -3.24
CA LEU A 137 -32.04 9.30 -4.51
C LEU A 137 -30.76 8.47 -4.50
N LYS A 138 -30.45 7.83 -5.63
CA LYS A 138 -29.16 7.15 -5.82
C LYS A 138 -28.02 8.17 -5.76
N SER A 139 -27.10 7.98 -4.82
CA SER A 139 -25.90 8.80 -4.69
C SER A 139 -24.67 8.11 -5.30
N PRO A 140 -23.77 8.85 -5.97
CA PRO A 140 -22.48 8.32 -6.42
C PRO A 140 -21.53 7.98 -5.25
N LEU A 141 -21.91 8.31 -4.02
CA LEU A 141 -21.12 8.02 -2.83
C LEU A 141 -21.12 6.54 -2.46
N GLY A 142 -22.18 5.78 -2.75
CA GLY A 142 -22.27 4.37 -2.35
C GLY A 142 -21.15 3.51 -2.93
N SER A 143 -20.87 3.64 -4.23
CA SER A 143 -19.72 2.95 -4.85
C SER A 143 -18.39 3.40 -4.27
N SER A 144 -18.27 4.68 -3.89
CA SER A 144 -17.05 5.21 -3.26
C SER A 144 -16.83 4.62 -1.87
N ASN A 145 -17.90 4.46 -1.07
CA ASN A 145 -17.85 3.84 0.25
C ASN A 145 -17.42 2.38 0.15
N GLN A 146 -18.04 1.64 -0.76
CA GLN A 146 -17.69 0.24 -1.00
C GLN A 146 -16.23 0.09 -1.38
N ASP A 147 -15.71 0.88 -2.33
CA ASP A 147 -14.28 0.84 -2.65
C ASP A 147 -13.38 1.14 -1.44
N MET A 148 -13.77 2.11 -0.60
CA MET A 148 -12.97 2.48 0.58
C MET A 148 -13.00 1.38 1.64
N ILE A 149 -14.13 0.69 1.84
CA ILE A 149 -14.23 -0.50 2.69
C ILE A 149 -13.30 -1.61 2.20
N GLN A 150 -13.24 -1.85 0.88
CA GLN A 150 -12.31 -2.82 0.28
C GLN A 150 -10.85 -2.45 0.55
N MET A 151 -10.51 -1.16 0.46
CA MET A 151 -9.18 -0.68 0.83
C MET A 151 -8.86 -0.95 2.31
N VAL A 152 -9.82 -0.71 3.23
CA VAL A 152 -9.62 -0.99 4.66
C VAL A 152 -9.45 -2.48 4.94
N SER A 153 -10.23 -3.35 4.29
CA SER A 153 -10.05 -4.81 4.40
C SER A 153 -8.61 -5.22 4.04
N ASN A 154 -8.08 -4.70 2.93
CA ASN A 154 -6.69 -4.97 2.55
C ASN A 154 -5.69 -4.40 3.56
N ILE A 155 -5.93 -3.21 4.12
CA ILE A 155 -5.08 -2.62 5.16
C ILE A 155 -5.09 -3.50 6.42
N LEU A 156 -6.24 -4.02 6.84
CA LEU A 156 -6.36 -4.95 7.97
C LEU A 156 -5.56 -6.23 7.71
N ALA A 157 -5.64 -6.80 6.51
CA ALA A 157 -4.85 -7.97 6.12
C ALA A 157 -3.35 -7.69 6.23
N LEU A 158 -2.87 -6.57 5.67
CA LEU A 158 -1.48 -6.13 5.76
C LEU A 158 -1.04 -5.88 7.21
N ALA A 159 -1.91 -5.28 8.04
CA ALA A 159 -1.63 -4.98 9.45
C ALA A 159 -1.39 -6.25 10.28
N THR A 160 -1.95 -7.40 9.90
CA THR A 160 -1.66 -8.67 10.57
C THR A 160 -0.19 -9.10 10.44
N MET A 161 0.50 -8.60 9.41
CA MET A 161 1.86 -8.96 9.04
C MET A 161 2.93 -8.06 9.67
N ILE A 162 2.52 -6.91 10.23
CA ILE A 162 3.43 -6.03 10.96
C ILE A 162 3.95 -6.74 12.21
N LYS A 163 5.27 -6.62 12.41
CA LYS A 163 5.93 -7.00 13.65
C LYS A 163 6.11 -5.75 14.50
N PHE A 164 5.44 -5.73 15.64
CA PHE A 164 5.49 -4.65 16.63
C PHE A 164 6.58 -4.91 17.66
#